data_AF-A0A8X6LUQ8-F1
#
_entry.id   AF-A0A8X6LUQ8-F1
#
_cell.length_a   1.000
_cell.length_b   1.000
_cell.length_c   1.000
_cell.angle_alpha   90.00
_cell.angle_beta   90.00
_cell.angle_gamma   90.00
#
_symmetry.space_group_name_H-M   'P 1'
#
loop_
_entity.id
_entity.type
_entity.pdbx_description
1 polymer ?
#
loop_
_entity_poly.entity_id
_entity_poly.type
_entity_poly.pdbx_seq_one_letter_code
_entity_poly.pdbx_strand_id
1 'polypeptide(L)'
;MDEVNDFYITLPSNSSTQFFPKNTQASFRTKLARSIILTGAWEVGLSEIFVPRTWFNIGNHNNKYSITYEETKIIEKDYAEYDIGVKIEQGTTDADVIEEINQSSEEKCGHFVAFSLDRKNINVHIAPNYELHLTAANAPRLLTMLNLPREDRIIRMSES
;
A
#
# COMPACT_ATOMS: atom_id res chain seq x y z
N MET A 1 -36.52 -22.22 -18.05
CA MET A 1 -35.77 -22.07 -16.78
C MET A 1 -34.41 -21.61 -17.21
N ASP A 2 -34.05 -20.37 -16.89
CA ASP A 2 -32.74 -19.84 -17.25
C ASP A 2 -31.67 -20.65 -16.51
N GLU A 3 -30.85 -21.38 -17.26
CA GLU A 3 -29.66 -22.03 -16.71
C GLU A 3 -28.70 -20.94 -16.25
N VAL A 4 -28.53 -20.81 -14.94
CA VAL A 4 -27.49 -19.98 -14.34
C VAL A 4 -26.16 -20.67 -14.64
N ASN A 5 -25.46 -20.18 -15.67
CA ASN A 5 -24.20 -20.74 -16.18
C ASN A 5 -22.95 -20.21 -15.46
N ASP A 6 -23.12 -19.37 -14.45
CA ASP A 6 -22.06 -18.75 -13.68
C ASP A 6 -22.53 -18.39 -12.27
N PHE A 7 -21.63 -18.42 -11.29
CA PHE A 7 -21.94 -18.04 -9.91
C PHE A 7 -20.69 -17.55 -9.18
N TYR A 8 -20.90 -16.75 -8.14
CA TYR A 8 -19.83 -16.24 -7.29
C TYR A 8 -19.72 -17.05 -5.99
N ILE A 9 -18.49 -17.23 -5.51
CA ILE A 9 -18.21 -17.78 -4.19
C ILE A 9 -17.37 -16.77 -3.42
N THR A 10 -17.78 -16.45 -2.19
CA THR A 10 -16.95 -15.71 -1.24
C THR A 10 -16.19 -16.69 -0.36
N LEU A 11 -14.87 -16.51 -0.25
CA LEU A 11 -13.97 -17.41 0.49
C LEU A 11 -13.23 -16.67 1.62
N PRO A 12 -13.86 -16.36 2.76
CA PRO A 12 -13.19 -15.68 3.86
C PRO A 12 -12.18 -16.60 4.56
N SER A 13 -10.99 -16.08 4.84
CA SER A 13 -9.88 -16.83 5.45
C SER A 13 -10.15 -17.31 6.89
N ASN A 14 -11.05 -16.61 7.61
CA ASN A 14 -11.40 -16.90 9.00
C ASN A 14 -12.69 -17.73 9.18
N SER A 15 -13.40 -18.05 8.09
CA SER A 15 -14.74 -18.68 8.14
C SER A 15 -14.74 -20.15 8.57
N SER A 16 -13.58 -20.82 8.55
CA SER A 16 -13.49 -22.29 8.67
C SER A 16 -12.46 -22.76 9.70
N THR A 17 -12.10 -21.91 10.67
CA THR A 17 -11.12 -22.22 11.73
C THR A 17 -11.52 -23.44 12.56
N GLN A 18 -12.82 -23.68 12.74
CA GLN A 18 -13.33 -24.88 13.45
C GLN A 18 -13.08 -26.19 12.69
N PHE A 19 -13.06 -26.15 11.35
CA PHE A 19 -12.86 -27.33 10.50
C PHE A 19 -11.40 -27.50 10.07
N PHE A 20 -10.68 -26.38 9.93
CA PHE A 20 -9.29 -26.31 9.51
C PHE A 20 -8.51 -25.45 10.51
N PRO A 21 -8.16 -25.99 11.70
CA PRO A 21 -7.53 -25.21 12.77
C PRO A 21 -6.12 -24.72 12.44
N LYS A 22 -5.49 -25.26 11.39
CA LYS A 22 -4.18 -24.82 10.88
C LYS A 22 -4.26 -23.70 9.83
N ASN A 23 -5.46 -23.20 9.53
CA ASN A 23 -5.61 -22.08 8.59
C ASN A 23 -4.83 -20.86 9.09
N THR A 24 -4.10 -20.22 8.19
CA THR A 24 -3.43 -18.94 8.37
C THR A 24 -3.98 -17.94 7.37
N GLN A 25 -3.73 -16.65 7.57
CA GLN A 25 -4.16 -15.63 6.61
C GLN A 25 -3.53 -15.82 5.21
N ALA A 26 -2.29 -16.29 5.14
CA ALA A 26 -1.57 -16.53 3.90
C ALA A 26 -1.81 -17.92 3.28
N SER A 27 -2.43 -18.85 4.02
CA SER A 27 -2.72 -20.21 3.56
C SER A 27 -3.91 -20.77 4.33
N PHE A 28 -5.05 -20.85 3.65
CA PHE A 28 -6.31 -21.29 4.25
C PHE A 28 -7.15 -22.13 3.29
N ARG A 29 -8.05 -22.91 3.88
CA ARG A 29 -9.12 -23.61 3.18
C ARG A 29 -10.48 -23.22 3.76
N THR A 30 -11.47 -23.01 2.90
CA THR A 30 -12.84 -22.66 3.31
C THR A 30 -13.76 -23.86 3.12
N LYS A 31 -14.59 -24.17 4.12
CA LYS A 31 -15.69 -25.12 4.02
C LYS A 31 -16.90 -24.39 3.43
N LEU A 32 -17.37 -24.85 2.28
CA LEU A 32 -18.56 -24.30 1.65
C LEU A 32 -19.82 -24.74 2.42
N ALA A 33 -20.82 -23.86 2.47
CA ALA A 33 -22.11 -24.15 3.13
C ALA A 33 -22.90 -25.27 2.45
N ARG A 34 -22.77 -25.37 1.11
CA ARG A 34 -23.32 -26.43 0.29
C ARG A 34 -22.26 -26.99 -0.64
N SER A 35 -22.36 -28.27 -0.95
CA SER A 35 -21.55 -28.87 -2.01
C SER A 35 -21.93 -28.25 -3.35
N ILE A 36 -20.94 -27.97 -4.18
CA ILE A 36 -21.13 -27.46 -5.53
C ILE A 36 -20.72 -28.57 -6.49
N ILE A 37 -21.64 -28.94 -7.37
CA ILE A 37 -21.40 -29.97 -8.39
C ILE A 37 -21.08 -29.23 -9.67
N LEU A 38 -19.82 -29.36 -10.13
CA LEU A 38 -19.33 -28.77 -11.37
C LEU A 38 -19.33 -29.85 -12.45
N THR A 39 -20.41 -29.94 -13.23
CA THR A 39 -20.51 -30.86 -14.36
C THR A 39 -19.91 -30.21 -15.62
N GLY A 40 -19.06 -30.94 -16.34
CA GLY A 40 -18.41 -30.43 -17.56
C GLY A 40 -17.16 -29.60 -17.29
N ALA A 41 -16.73 -28.82 -18.28
CA ALA A 41 -15.58 -27.93 -18.16
C ALA A 41 -16.03 -26.58 -17.57
N TRP A 42 -15.32 -26.12 -16.54
CA TRP A 42 -15.57 -24.84 -15.89
C TRP A 42 -14.31 -23.98 -15.94
N GLU A 43 -14.50 -22.69 -16.14
CA GLU A 43 -13.48 -21.67 -15.95
C GLU A 43 -13.72 -20.95 -14.62
N VAL A 44 -12.63 -20.59 -13.95
CA VAL A 44 -12.69 -19.89 -12.67
C VAL A 44 -11.83 -18.64 -12.76
N GLY A 45 -12.41 -17.49 -12.42
CA GLY A 45 -11.73 -16.20 -12.35
C GLY A 45 -11.82 -15.61 -10.95
N LEU A 46 -10.80 -14.87 -10.56
CA LEU A 46 -10.85 -14.04 -9.35
C LEU A 46 -11.61 -12.75 -9.70
N SER A 47 -12.77 -12.53 -9.09
CA SER A 47 -13.54 -11.29 -9.28
C SER A 47 -13.10 -10.18 -8.33
N GLU A 48 -12.80 -10.51 -7.07
CA GLU A 48 -12.45 -9.54 -6.03
C GLU A 48 -11.60 -10.22 -4.93
N ILE A 49 -10.66 -9.47 -4.33
CA ILE A 49 -9.84 -9.93 -3.20
C ILE A 49 -9.68 -8.83 -2.14
N PHE A 50 -9.90 -9.19 -0.88
CA PHE A 50 -9.63 -8.32 0.27
C PHE A 50 -8.47 -8.86 1.10
N VAL A 51 -7.31 -8.22 0.99
CA VAL A 51 -6.14 -8.55 1.82
C VAL A 51 -6.09 -7.56 2.98
N PRO A 52 -6.17 -8.02 4.25
CA PRO A 52 -6.02 -7.14 5.39
C PRO A 52 -4.59 -6.59 5.40
N ARG A 53 -4.42 -5.29 5.09
CA ARG A 53 -3.15 -4.60 5.33
C ARG A 53 -3.10 -4.28 6.82
N THR A 54 -2.30 -5.00 7.57
CA THR A 54 -1.91 -4.57 8.90
C THR A 54 -0.56 -3.86 8.80
N TRP A 55 -0.57 -2.56 9.09
CA TRP A 55 0.62 -1.69 9.04
C TRP A 55 1.58 -1.94 10.23
N PHE A 56 1.33 -3.00 11.03
CA PHE A 56 2.18 -3.46 12.14
C PHE A 56 3.62 -3.80 11.74
N ASN A 57 3.89 -3.83 10.45
CA ASN A 57 5.21 -4.00 9.90
C ASN A 57 5.69 -2.66 9.36
N ILE A 58 5.76 -1.55 10.08
CA ILE A 58 6.68 -0.44 9.74
C ILE A 58 7.44 -0.15 11.03
N GLY A 59 8.77 -0.24 10.98
CA GLY A 59 9.60 -0.09 12.16
C GLY A 59 10.90 0.62 11.81
N ASN A 60 11.77 0.82 12.80
CA ASN A 60 12.99 1.63 12.69
C ASN A 60 13.97 1.23 11.55
N HIS A 61 13.75 0.10 10.88
CA HIS A 61 14.62 -0.46 9.84
C HIS A 61 14.06 -0.30 8.41
N ASN A 62 12.94 0.40 8.19
CA ASN A 62 12.34 0.58 6.84
C ASN A 62 11.33 1.72 6.77
N ASN A 63 11.61 2.76 7.55
CA ASN A 63 10.81 3.96 7.62
C ASN A 63 11.54 5.15 6.95
N LYS A 64 12.52 4.91 6.08
CA LYS A 64 13.31 5.95 5.39
C LYS A 64 12.88 6.14 3.94
N TYR A 65 12.73 7.38 3.50
CA TYR A 65 12.48 7.74 2.10
C TYR A 65 13.09 9.11 1.81
N SER A 66 13.37 9.41 0.54
CA SER A 66 14.01 10.66 0.10
C SER A 66 13.14 11.52 -0.81
N ILE A 67 13.20 12.83 -0.62
CA ILE A 67 12.53 13.84 -1.45
C ILE A 67 13.62 14.63 -2.17
N THR A 68 13.43 14.91 -3.45
CA THR A 68 14.40 15.61 -4.30
C THR A 68 13.74 16.81 -4.98
N TYR A 69 14.43 17.96 -5.00
CA TYR A 69 13.97 19.20 -5.63
C TYR A 69 14.86 19.55 -6.83
N GLU A 70 14.29 20.07 -7.92
CA GLU A 70 15.06 20.71 -9.01
C GLU A 70 14.81 22.22 -9.00
N GLU A 71 15.78 23.01 -8.50
CA GLU A 71 15.79 24.47 -8.76
C GLU A 71 16.46 24.73 -10.12
N THR A 72 15.70 25.19 -11.11
CA THR A 72 16.30 25.59 -12.39
C THR A 72 16.96 26.97 -12.25
N LYS A 73 18.12 27.03 -11.61
CA LYS A 73 19.08 28.11 -11.86
C LYS A 73 20.11 27.60 -12.85
N ILE A 74 20.36 28.41 -13.87
CA ILE A 74 21.34 28.12 -14.91
C ILE A 74 22.69 27.91 -14.19
N ILE A 75 23.15 26.65 -14.15
CA ILE A 75 24.41 26.11 -13.62
C ILE A 75 24.31 25.58 -12.16
N GLU A 76 24.55 24.26 -12.03
CA GLU A 76 24.54 23.39 -10.84
C GLU A 76 23.17 22.88 -10.34
N LYS A 77 22.95 21.56 -10.50
CA LYS A 77 21.79 20.82 -9.98
C LYS A 77 21.99 20.58 -8.49
N ASP A 78 21.42 21.46 -7.66
CA ASP A 78 21.40 21.29 -6.21
C ASP A 78 20.29 20.31 -5.82
N TYR A 79 20.67 19.07 -5.54
CA TYR A 79 19.77 18.05 -5.00
C TYR A 79 19.96 17.95 -3.49
N ALA A 80 18.90 18.19 -2.72
CA ALA A 80 18.86 17.87 -1.29
C ALA A 80 18.14 16.54 -1.09
N GLU A 81 18.73 15.62 -0.32
CA GLU A 81 18.13 14.34 0.05
C GLU A 81 17.71 14.39 1.52
N TYR A 82 16.42 14.15 1.80
CA TYR A 82 15.89 14.18 3.17
C TYR A 82 15.48 12.79 3.62
N ASP A 83 16.20 12.23 4.60
CA ASP A 83 15.81 11.00 5.28
C ASP A 83 14.64 11.30 6.24
N ILE A 84 13.40 10.99 5.86
CA ILE A 84 12.26 11.10 6.77
C ILE A 84 12.06 9.77 7.48
N GLY A 85 12.03 9.77 8.81
CA GLY A 85 11.92 8.57 9.65
C GLY A 85 10.65 8.64 10.49
N VAL A 86 9.75 7.68 10.30
CA VAL A 86 8.45 7.63 11.00
C VAL A 86 8.56 6.80 12.27
N LYS A 87 8.16 7.35 13.42
CA LYS A 87 8.03 6.58 14.67
C LYS A 87 6.66 5.91 14.67
N ILE A 88 6.64 4.59 14.83
CA ILE A 88 5.40 3.82 14.84
C ILE A 88 5.41 2.95 16.09
N GLU A 89 4.42 3.18 16.95
CA GLU A 89 4.25 2.51 18.23
C GLU A 89 3.13 1.46 18.16
N GLN A 90 2.97 0.65 19.20
CA GLN A 90 1.84 -0.28 19.27
C GLN A 90 0.53 0.48 19.42
N GLY A 91 -0.40 0.27 18.48
CA GLY A 91 -1.72 0.91 18.50
C GLY A 91 -1.84 2.14 17.58
N THR A 92 -0.75 2.55 16.92
CA THR A 92 -0.77 3.61 15.90
C THR A 92 -1.67 3.20 14.73
N THR A 93 -2.64 4.05 14.39
CA THR A 93 -3.56 3.86 13.27
C THR A 93 -2.94 4.34 11.96
N ASP A 94 -3.55 3.96 10.83
CA ASP A 94 -3.13 4.40 9.50
C ASP A 94 -3.14 5.94 9.38
N ALA A 95 -4.08 6.62 10.05
CA ALA A 95 -4.16 8.08 10.07
C ALA A 95 -2.99 8.70 10.84
N ASP A 96 -2.64 8.14 12.01
CA ASP A 96 -1.55 8.62 12.84
C ASP A 96 -0.20 8.49 12.12
N VAL A 97 0.00 7.39 11.37
CA VAL A 97 1.22 7.20 10.56
C VAL A 97 1.32 8.27 9.47
N ILE A 98 0.21 8.61 8.80
CA ILE A 98 0.19 9.66 7.77
C ILE A 98 0.43 11.04 8.37
N GLU A 99 -0.12 11.32 9.55
CA GLU A 99 0.10 12.58 10.26
C GLU A 99 1.58 12.74 10.64
N GLU A 100 2.20 11.72 11.22
CA GLU A 100 3.64 11.72 11.57
C GLU A 100 4.54 11.88 10.34
N ILE A 101 4.20 11.22 9.22
CA ILE A 101 4.87 11.35 7.93
C ILE A 101 4.82 12.80 7.45
N ASN A 102 3.64 13.42 7.46
CA ASN A 102 3.45 14.78 6.99
C ASN A 102 4.18 15.78 7.89
N GLN A 103 4.07 15.63 9.21
CA GLN A 103 4.78 16.47 10.16
C GLN A 103 6.29 16.37 9.99
N SER A 104 6.83 15.15 9.89
CA SER A 104 8.27 14.95 9.69
C SER A 104 8.76 15.47 8.33
N SER A 105 7.92 15.41 7.30
CA SER A 105 8.21 15.99 5.99
C SER A 105 8.24 17.52 6.07
N GLU A 106 7.25 18.12 6.73
CA GLU A 106 7.13 19.56 6.92
C GLU A 106 8.32 20.12 7.71
N GLU A 107 8.71 19.47 8.81
CA GLU A 107 9.84 19.90 9.64
C GLU A 107 11.18 19.84 8.90
N LYS A 108 11.39 18.85 8.03
CA LYS A 108 12.69 18.63 7.36
C LYS A 108 12.81 19.33 6.03
N CYS A 109 11.77 19.29 5.23
CA CYS A 109 11.78 19.77 3.86
C CYS A 109 10.63 20.74 3.54
N GLY A 110 9.72 21.07 4.47
CA GLY A 110 8.58 21.94 4.20
C GLY A 110 7.40 21.22 3.52
N HIS A 111 6.36 21.97 3.14
CA HIS A 111 5.11 21.45 2.59
C HIS A 111 5.19 21.04 1.10
N PHE A 112 6.28 20.42 0.64
CA PHE A 112 6.43 20.03 -0.76
C PHE A 112 5.84 18.65 -1.07
N VAL A 113 5.72 17.79 -0.06
CA VAL A 113 5.10 16.47 -0.18
C VAL A 113 4.10 16.32 0.96
N ALA A 114 2.87 15.95 0.61
CA ALA A 114 1.81 15.68 1.57
C ALA A 114 1.10 14.38 1.20
N PHE A 115 0.93 13.51 2.19
CA PHE A 115 0.21 12.26 2.07
C PHE A 115 -1.20 12.43 2.63
N SER A 116 -2.20 11.90 1.96
CA SER A 116 -3.59 11.90 2.44
C SER A 116 -4.18 10.50 2.38
N LEU A 117 -4.99 10.15 3.38
CA LEU A 117 -5.66 8.85 3.47
C LEU A 117 -7.13 9.01 3.05
N ASP A 118 -7.51 8.42 1.92
CA ASP A 118 -8.91 8.28 1.52
C ASP A 118 -9.37 6.83 1.70
N ARG A 119 -10.15 6.59 2.77
CA ARG A 119 -10.63 5.28 3.24
C ARG A 119 -9.48 4.31 3.60
N LYS A 120 -8.78 3.80 2.59
CA LYS A 120 -7.63 2.87 2.67
C LYS A 120 -6.57 3.11 1.59
N ASN A 121 -6.77 4.11 0.73
CA ASN A 121 -5.82 4.50 -0.29
C ASN A 121 -5.04 5.71 0.19
N ILE A 122 -3.73 5.67 0.00
CA ILE A 122 -2.87 6.82 0.31
C ILE A 122 -2.61 7.54 -0.99
N ASN A 123 -2.99 8.81 -1.04
CA ASN A 123 -2.68 9.70 -2.14
C ASN A 123 -1.46 10.55 -1.76
N VAL A 124 -0.63 10.85 -2.74
CA VAL A 124 0.55 11.70 -2.56
C VAL A 124 0.33 12.96 -3.38
N HIS A 125 0.40 14.11 -2.73
CA HIS A 125 0.45 15.42 -3.36
C HIS A 125 1.87 15.93 -3.32
N ILE A 126 2.39 16.34 -4.47
CA ILE A 126 3.74 16.86 -4.63
C ILE A 126 3.63 18.25 -5.24
N ALA A 127 4.32 19.23 -4.65
CA ALA A 127 4.37 20.59 -5.16
C ALA A 127 5.01 20.66 -6.55
N PRO A 128 4.70 21.68 -7.37
CA PRO A 128 5.31 21.86 -8.68
C PRO A 128 6.85 21.93 -8.59
N ASN A 129 7.54 21.28 -9.53
CA ASN A 129 9.02 21.19 -9.61
C ASN A 129 9.69 20.33 -8.52
N TYR A 130 8.92 19.55 -7.75
CA TYR A 130 9.45 18.55 -6.82
C TYR A 130 9.20 17.13 -7.32
N GLU A 131 10.12 16.23 -6.98
CA GLU A 131 10.01 14.81 -7.24
C GLU A 131 10.21 14.02 -5.92
N LEU A 132 9.36 13.04 -5.69
CA LEU A 132 9.52 12.08 -4.58
C LEU A 132 10.20 10.83 -5.13
N HIS A 133 11.40 10.54 -4.63
CA HIS A 133 12.21 9.40 -5.05
C HIS A 133 12.08 8.28 -4.00
N LEU A 134 11.46 7.18 -4.39
CA LEU A 134 11.26 6.01 -3.55
C LEU A 134 12.12 4.88 -4.06
N THR A 135 13.13 4.48 -3.30
CA THR A 135 13.95 3.31 -3.65
C THR A 135 13.41 2.05 -2.97
N ALA A 136 13.48 0.92 -3.66
CA ALA A 136 13.07 -0.36 -3.09
C ALA A 136 13.94 -0.79 -1.91
N ALA A 137 15.19 -0.32 -1.85
CA ALA A 137 16.11 -0.61 -0.76
C ALA A 137 15.73 0.13 0.53
N ASN A 138 15.37 1.42 0.44
CA ASN A 138 15.17 2.28 1.61
C ASN A 138 13.68 2.37 2.01
N ALA A 139 12.79 2.39 1.01
CA ALA A 139 11.35 2.61 1.18
C ALA A 139 10.44 1.44 0.72
N PRO A 140 10.81 0.14 0.91
CA PRO A 140 10.02 -0.99 0.39
C PRO A 140 8.59 -1.05 0.93
N ARG A 141 8.39 -0.48 2.12
CA ARG A 141 7.12 -0.48 2.83
C ARG A 141 6.23 0.68 2.39
N LEU A 142 6.79 1.89 2.25
CA LEU A 142 6.06 3.02 1.70
C LEU A 142 5.59 2.75 0.26
N LEU A 143 6.43 2.09 -0.57
CA LEU A 143 6.01 1.58 -1.88
C LEU A 143 4.79 0.66 -1.78
N THR A 144 4.80 -0.27 -0.81
CA THR A 144 3.65 -1.17 -0.57
C THR A 144 2.41 -0.40 -0.12
N MET A 145 2.57 0.63 0.72
CA MET A 145 1.47 1.46 1.22
C MET A 145 0.79 2.28 0.13
N LEU A 146 1.59 2.81 -0.80
CA LEU A 146 1.14 3.53 -2.00
C LEU A 146 0.59 2.61 -3.11
N ASN A 147 0.52 1.29 -2.84
CA ASN A 147 0.12 0.29 -3.81
C ASN A 147 0.99 0.29 -5.08
N LEU A 148 2.28 0.61 -4.92
CA LEU A 148 3.30 0.61 -5.95
C LEU A 148 4.11 -0.69 -5.92
N PRO A 149 4.64 -1.15 -7.07
CA PRO A 149 5.56 -2.28 -7.11
C PRO A 149 6.84 -1.98 -6.33
N ARG A 150 7.51 -3.04 -5.83
CA ARG A 150 8.75 -2.95 -5.05
C ARG A 150 9.98 -2.75 -5.94
N GLU A 151 9.98 -1.63 -6.65
CA GLU A 151 11.07 -1.18 -7.51
C GLU A 151 11.22 0.33 -7.36
N ASP A 152 12.35 0.86 -7.80
CA ASP A 152 12.63 2.28 -7.68
C ASP A 152 11.60 3.10 -8.47
N ARG A 153 11.11 4.17 -7.84
CA ARG A 153 10.01 4.98 -8.34
C ARG A 153 10.28 6.46 -8.12
N ILE A 154 9.98 7.25 -9.15
CA ILE A 154 9.95 8.70 -9.08
C ILE A 154 8.49 9.11 -9.25
N ILE A 155 7.94 9.77 -8.24
CA ILE A 155 6.59 10.35 -8.27
C ILE A 155 6.76 11.84 -8.47
N ARG A 156 6.06 12.40 -9.47
CA ARG A 156 6.04 13.82 -9.79
C ARG A 156 4.59 14.26 -9.97
N MET A 157 4.29 15.54 -9.79
CA MET A 157 2.97 16.07 -10.13
C MET A 157 2.70 15.77 -11.61
N SER A 158 1.59 15.12 -11.92
CA SER A 158 1.15 14.96 -13.30
C SER A 158 0.74 16.34 -13.80
N GLU A 159 1.46 16.88 -14.80
CA GLU A 159 0.96 18.02 -15.56
C GLU A 159 -0.40 17.60 -16.15
N SER A 160 -1.45 18.30 -15.73
CA SER A 160 -2.79 18.13 -16.26
C SER A 160 -2.84 18.57 -17.72
#